data_AF-A0A1T4R684-F1
#
_entry.id   AF-A0A1T4R684-F1
#
_cell.length_a   1.000
_cell.length_b   1.000
_cell.length_c   1.000
_cell.angle_alpha   90.00
_cell.angle_beta   90.00
_cell.angle_gamma   90.00
#
_symmetry.space_group_name_H-M   'P 1'
#
loop_
_entity.id
_entity.type
_entity.pdbx_description
1 polymer ?
#
loop_
_entity_poly.entity_id
_entity_poly.type
_entity_poly.pdbx_seq_one_letter_code
_entity_poly.pdbx_strand_id
1 'polypeptide(L)'
;MTFNKALLALAMGFALAACSNQQQAEDSAAEAAEAAGEASEAAANASATGDAMAADSAQAAADTAAAAAEAAATSADAAAAADDMTAADDSADAAENAADAAEQAQDAAEEAAAEADAETNNDGM
;
A
#
# COMPACT_ATOMS: atom_id res chain seq x y z
N MET A 1 -4.13 -6.49 -28.85
CA MET A 1 -3.15 -6.62 -29.96
C MET A 1 -1.74 -6.52 -29.36
N THR A 2 -1.27 -7.50 -28.57
CA THR A 2 -0.76 -8.84 -28.92
C THR A 2 0.74 -8.92 -29.28
N PHE A 3 1.51 -7.83 -29.23
CA PHE A 3 2.99 -7.91 -29.42
C PHE A 3 3.84 -7.88 -28.13
N ASN A 4 3.32 -7.40 -27.00
CA ASN A 4 4.09 -7.37 -25.74
C ASN A 4 3.99 -8.64 -24.88
N LYS A 5 3.08 -9.58 -25.19
CA LYS A 5 2.88 -10.79 -24.36
C LYS A 5 3.84 -11.94 -24.73
N ALA A 6 4.44 -11.92 -25.91
CA ALA A 6 5.30 -13.00 -26.41
C ALA A 6 6.79 -12.84 -26.07
N LEU A 7 7.27 -11.61 -25.85
CA LEU A 7 8.63 -11.36 -25.36
C LEU A 7 8.74 -11.59 -23.85
N LEU A 8 7.69 -11.25 -23.07
CA LEU A 8 7.63 -11.53 -21.63
C LEU A 8 7.71 -13.04 -21.32
N ALA A 9 7.15 -13.89 -22.19
CA ALA A 9 7.11 -15.33 -21.97
C ALA A 9 8.45 -16.05 -22.23
N LEU A 10 9.38 -15.47 -23.01
CA LEU A 10 10.70 -16.08 -23.29
C LEU A 10 11.74 -15.77 -22.18
N ALA A 11 11.49 -14.75 -21.34
CA ALA A 11 12.31 -14.44 -20.16
C ALA A 11 11.95 -15.31 -18.92
N MET A 12 10.76 -15.94 -18.91
CA MET A 12 10.19 -16.69 -17.78
C MET A 12 10.77 -18.10 -17.56
N GLY A 13 11.83 -18.50 -18.28
CA GLY A 13 12.32 -19.88 -18.30
C GLY A 13 13.57 -20.21 -17.47
N PHE A 14 14.32 -19.22 -16.98
CA PHE A 14 15.61 -19.46 -16.29
C PHE A 14 15.77 -18.73 -14.93
N ALA A 15 14.81 -17.89 -14.53
CA ALA A 15 14.90 -17.03 -13.34
C ALA A 15 13.88 -17.38 -12.23
N LEU A 16 13.21 -18.54 -12.29
CA LEU A 16 11.97 -18.84 -11.54
C LEU A 16 12.08 -18.81 -10.00
N ALA A 17 13.27 -18.87 -9.39
CA ALA A 17 13.45 -18.70 -7.95
C ALA A 17 13.79 -17.24 -7.56
N ALA A 18 14.61 -16.54 -8.36
CA ALA A 18 14.94 -15.13 -8.13
C ALA A 18 13.79 -14.19 -8.51
N CYS A 19 12.93 -14.59 -9.45
CA CYS A 19 11.72 -13.84 -9.80
C CYS A 19 10.61 -13.95 -8.76
N SER A 20 10.61 -14.95 -7.87
CA SER A 20 9.53 -15.08 -6.86
C SER A 20 9.58 -13.95 -5.82
N ASN A 21 10.79 -13.60 -5.36
CA ASN A 21 10.97 -12.58 -4.34
C ASN A 21 10.77 -11.17 -4.90
N GLN A 22 11.20 -10.96 -6.15
CA GLN A 22 10.90 -9.72 -6.87
C GLN A 22 9.39 -9.54 -7.10
N GLN A 23 8.70 -10.61 -7.52
CA GLN A 23 7.26 -10.57 -7.73
C GLN A 23 6.50 -10.34 -6.43
N GLN A 24 6.92 -10.95 -5.32
CA GLN A 24 6.37 -10.68 -3.99
C GLN A 24 6.55 -9.21 -3.59
N ALA A 25 7.74 -8.65 -3.75
CA ALA A 25 8.00 -7.26 -3.39
C ALA A 25 7.20 -6.28 -4.27
N GLU A 26 7.04 -6.58 -5.57
CA GLU A 26 6.19 -5.82 -6.48
C GLU A 26 4.70 -5.91 -6.10
N ASP A 27 4.22 -7.10 -5.73
CA ASP A 27 2.85 -7.31 -5.25
C ASP A 27 2.61 -6.54 -3.95
N SER A 28 3.51 -6.63 -2.96
CA SER A 28 3.41 -5.87 -1.70
C SER A 28 3.46 -4.35 -1.93
N ALA A 29 4.28 -3.87 -2.87
CA ALA A 29 4.28 -2.44 -3.22
C ALA A 29 2.96 -2.00 -3.88
N ALA A 30 2.32 -2.87 -4.66
CA ALA A 30 1.01 -2.61 -5.24
C ALA A 30 -0.09 -2.61 -4.17
N GLU A 31 -0.10 -3.58 -3.25
CA GLU A 31 -1.02 -3.63 -2.10
C GLU A 31 -0.89 -2.39 -1.23
N ALA A 32 0.35 -1.97 -0.90
CA ALA A 32 0.59 -0.76 -0.13
C ALA A 32 0.06 0.51 -0.84
N ALA A 33 0.21 0.58 -2.17
CA ALA A 33 -0.31 1.70 -2.96
C ALA A 33 -1.84 1.71 -3.04
N GLU A 34 -2.48 0.54 -3.09
CA GLU A 34 -3.94 0.40 -2.99
C GLU A 34 -4.42 0.87 -1.61
N ALA A 35 -3.81 0.39 -0.52
CA ALA A 35 -4.11 0.82 0.84
C ALA A 35 -3.94 2.34 1.04
N ALA A 36 -2.88 2.94 0.50
CA ALA A 36 -2.71 4.39 0.53
C ALA A 36 -3.80 5.16 -0.24
N GLY A 37 -4.27 4.59 -1.35
CA GLY A 37 -5.39 5.12 -2.12
C GLY A 37 -6.71 5.06 -1.33
N GLU A 38 -7.00 3.91 -0.72
CA GLU A 38 -8.20 3.70 0.09
C GLU A 38 -8.18 4.58 1.35
N ALA A 39 -7.03 4.71 2.03
CA ALA A 39 -6.85 5.62 3.15
C ALA A 39 -7.11 7.09 2.77
N SER A 40 -6.66 7.51 1.58
CA SER A 40 -6.92 8.86 1.06
C SER A 40 -8.41 9.09 0.77
N GLU A 41 -9.11 8.07 0.27
CA GLU A 41 -10.56 8.13 0.06
C GLU A 41 -11.31 8.20 1.40
N ALA A 42 -10.89 7.42 2.40
CA ALA A 42 -11.41 7.50 3.77
C ALA A 42 -11.22 8.90 4.38
N ALA A 43 -10.04 9.50 4.23
CA ALA A 43 -9.77 10.87 4.67
C ALA A 43 -10.69 11.90 3.97
N ALA A 44 -10.92 11.74 2.67
CA ALA A 44 -11.86 12.59 1.93
C ALA A 44 -13.30 12.43 2.43
N ASN A 45 -13.73 11.20 2.75
CA ASN A 45 -15.04 10.91 3.34
C ASN A 45 -15.17 11.54 4.73
N ALA A 46 -14.17 11.37 5.60
CA ALA A 46 -14.12 12.00 6.92
C ALA A 46 -14.22 13.53 6.80
N SER A 47 -13.50 14.15 5.86
CA SER A 47 -13.61 15.60 5.62
C SER A 47 -15.00 16.03 5.13
N ALA A 48 -15.76 15.16 4.46
CA ALA A 48 -17.09 15.48 3.97
C ALA A 48 -18.16 15.47 5.07
N THR A 49 -17.93 14.79 6.20
CA THR A 49 -18.85 14.81 7.35
C THR A 49 -18.84 16.16 8.07
N GLY A 50 -17.76 16.92 7.93
CA GLY A 50 -17.56 18.21 8.59
C GLY A 50 -16.96 18.11 9.99
N ASP A 51 -16.62 16.90 10.47
CA ASP A 51 -15.83 16.71 11.68
C ASP A 51 -14.35 16.97 11.39
N ALA A 52 -13.84 18.09 11.91
CA ALA A 52 -12.44 18.49 11.67
C ALA A 52 -11.43 17.56 12.37
N MET A 53 -11.76 16.98 13.52
CA MET A 53 -10.83 16.14 14.28
C MET A 53 -10.70 14.77 13.62
N ALA A 54 -11.81 14.19 13.19
CA ALA A 54 -11.80 12.94 12.45
C ALA A 54 -11.15 13.09 11.07
N ALA A 55 -11.41 14.21 10.37
CA ALA A 55 -10.75 14.52 9.11
C ALA A 55 -9.23 14.65 9.26
N ASP A 56 -8.75 15.37 10.29
CA ASP A 56 -7.31 15.49 10.56
C ASP A 56 -6.69 14.12 10.92
N SER A 57 -7.40 13.29 11.69
CA SER A 57 -6.94 11.94 12.05
C SER A 57 -6.85 11.03 10.83
N ALA A 58 -7.90 10.99 10.01
CA ALA A 58 -7.94 10.19 8.79
C ALA A 58 -6.88 10.67 7.78
N GLN A 59 -6.65 11.98 7.66
CA GLN A 59 -5.60 12.53 6.81
C GLN A 59 -4.20 12.14 7.29
N ALA A 60 -3.93 12.19 8.59
CA ALA A 60 -2.64 11.75 9.14
C ALA A 60 -2.38 10.26 8.92
N ALA A 61 -3.45 9.45 8.99
CA ALA A 61 -3.40 8.03 8.67
C ALA A 61 -3.15 7.80 7.16
N ALA A 62 -3.83 8.53 6.27
CA ALA A 62 -3.57 8.50 4.84
C ALA A 62 -2.13 8.90 4.47
N ASP A 63 -1.59 9.95 5.10
CA ASP A 63 -0.19 10.36 4.91
C ASP A 63 0.79 9.27 5.37
N THR A 64 0.45 8.53 6.43
CA THR A 64 1.23 7.38 6.91
C THR A 64 1.17 6.23 5.92
N ALA A 65 -0.01 5.91 5.39
CA ALA A 65 -0.19 4.87 4.38
C ALA A 65 0.60 5.20 3.10
N ALA A 66 0.58 6.47 2.66
CA ALA A 66 1.36 6.92 1.51
C ALA A 66 2.87 6.79 1.73
N ALA A 67 3.38 7.17 2.91
CA ALA A 67 4.79 7.00 3.25
C ALA A 67 5.19 5.51 3.32
N ALA A 68 4.30 4.65 3.81
CA ALA A 68 4.51 3.21 3.84
C ALA A 68 4.51 2.61 2.41
N ALA A 69 3.61 3.06 1.52
CA ALA A 69 3.62 2.67 0.11
C ALA A 69 4.91 3.07 -0.62
N GLU A 70 5.42 4.28 -0.36
CA GLU A 70 6.71 4.72 -0.89
C GLU A 70 7.88 3.86 -0.39
N ALA A 71 7.82 3.44 0.89
CA ALA A 71 8.80 2.52 1.46
C ALA A 71 8.71 1.13 0.82
N ALA A 72 7.50 0.60 0.62
CA ALA A 72 7.28 -0.68 -0.05
C ALA A 72 7.83 -0.66 -1.49
N ALA A 73 7.55 0.39 -2.25
CA ALA A 73 8.08 0.59 -3.60
C ALA A 73 9.62 0.67 -3.62
N THR A 74 10.21 1.40 -2.67
CA THR A 74 11.68 1.50 -2.54
C THR A 74 12.30 0.13 -2.24
N SER A 75 11.67 -0.65 -1.36
CA SER A 75 12.10 -2.00 -1.02
C SER A 75 11.96 -2.96 -2.21
N ALA A 76 10.90 -2.83 -3.01
CA ALA A 76 10.73 -3.61 -4.24
C ALA A 76 11.80 -3.29 -5.29
N ASP A 77 12.13 -2.01 -5.49
CA ASP A 77 13.25 -1.59 -6.34
C ASP A 77 14.60 -2.14 -5.83
N ALA A 78 14.79 -2.18 -4.51
CA ALA A 78 15.99 -2.76 -3.90
C ALA A 78 16.07 -4.29 -4.11
N ALA A 79 14.95 -5.00 -3.96
CA ALA A 79 14.86 -6.43 -4.26
C ALA A 79 15.19 -6.71 -5.74
N ALA A 80 14.76 -5.82 -6.64
CA ALA A 80 15.04 -5.89 -8.07
C ALA A 80 16.51 -5.65 -8.43
N ALA A 81 17.19 -4.78 -7.68
CA ALA A 81 18.58 -4.39 -7.91
C ALA A 81 19.59 -5.28 -7.16
N ALA A 82 19.13 -6.18 -6.29
CA ALA A 82 19.97 -7.03 -5.47
C ALA A 82 20.85 -7.97 -6.31
N ASP A 83 22.16 -8.00 -6.00
CA ASP A 83 23.14 -8.86 -6.67
C ASP A 83 23.13 -10.31 -6.13
N ASP A 84 22.48 -10.55 -4.99
CA ASP A 84 22.35 -11.86 -4.36
C ASP A 84 20.94 -12.09 -3.79
N MET A 85 20.62 -13.38 -3.61
CA MET A 85 19.28 -13.83 -3.25
C MET A 85 18.90 -13.49 -1.81
N THR A 86 19.86 -13.39 -0.88
CA THR A 86 19.58 -13.02 0.52
C THR A 86 19.23 -11.54 0.60
N ALA A 87 19.97 -10.67 -0.08
CA ALA A 87 19.64 -9.25 -0.15
C ALA A 87 18.28 -9.01 -0.83
N ALA A 88 17.92 -9.82 -1.83
CA ALA A 88 16.61 -9.76 -2.46
C ALA A 88 15.48 -10.18 -1.50
N ASP A 89 15.70 -11.25 -0.71
CA ASP A 89 14.76 -11.74 0.32
C ASP A 89 14.53 -10.70 1.41
N ASP A 90 15.61 -10.16 1.98
CA ASP A 90 15.55 -9.12 3.03
C ASP A 90 14.79 -7.87 2.53
N SER A 91 14.93 -7.54 1.25
CA SER A 91 14.24 -6.40 0.62
C SER A 91 12.77 -6.72 0.33
N ALA A 92 12.43 -7.95 -0.05
CA ALA A 92 11.05 -8.40 -0.21
C ALA A 92 10.30 -8.40 1.13
N ASP A 93 10.92 -8.94 2.18
CA ASP A 93 10.38 -8.87 3.54
C ASP A 93 10.18 -7.42 3.98
N ALA A 94 11.10 -6.51 3.65
CA ALA A 94 10.94 -5.09 3.95
C ALA A 94 9.78 -4.44 3.18
N ALA A 95 9.49 -4.89 1.95
CA ALA A 95 8.32 -4.45 1.18
C ALA A 95 7.02 -4.95 1.82
N GLU A 96 6.97 -6.22 2.25
CA GLU A 96 5.81 -6.81 2.94
C GLU A 96 5.51 -6.09 4.26
N ASN A 97 6.52 -5.85 5.10
CA ASN A 97 6.32 -5.09 6.34
C ASN A 97 5.83 -3.66 6.10
N ALA A 98 6.22 -3.04 4.99
CA ALA A 98 5.75 -1.71 4.62
C ALA A 98 4.30 -1.75 4.09
N ALA A 99 3.91 -2.81 3.37
CA ALA A 99 2.52 -3.03 2.98
C ALA A 99 1.62 -3.25 4.19
N ASP A 100 2.01 -4.09 5.15
CA ASP A 100 1.29 -4.28 6.42
C ASP A 100 1.12 -2.96 7.19
N ALA A 101 2.12 -2.08 7.14
CA ALA A 101 2.05 -0.76 7.77
C ALA A 101 1.10 0.19 7.02
N ALA A 102 1.03 0.08 5.69
CA ALA A 102 0.08 0.82 4.87
C ALA A 102 -1.36 0.37 5.14
N GLU A 103 -1.61 -0.95 5.23
CA GLU A 103 -2.92 -1.51 5.59
C GLU A 103 -3.37 -1.05 6.99
N GLN A 104 -2.49 -1.15 7.99
CA GLN A 104 -2.83 -0.67 9.34
C GLN A 104 -3.15 0.82 9.37
N ALA A 105 -2.48 1.62 8.54
CA ALA A 105 -2.76 3.04 8.41
C ALA A 105 -4.06 3.29 7.64
N GLN A 106 -4.39 2.48 6.64
CA GLN A 106 -5.68 2.49 5.97
C GLN A 106 -6.80 2.19 6.96
N ASP A 107 -6.72 1.09 7.71
CA ASP A 107 -7.70 0.71 8.72
C ASP A 107 -7.95 1.88 9.69
N ALA A 108 -6.89 2.54 10.15
CA ALA A 108 -7.01 3.70 11.03
C ALA A 108 -7.69 4.90 10.35
N ALA A 109 -7.48 5.11 9.05
CA ALA A 109 -8.17 6.15 8.29
C ALA A 109 -9.66 5.84 8.13
N GLU A 110 -10.01 4.58 7.86
CA GLU A 110 -11.38 4.10 7.75
C GLU A 110 -12.12 4.17 9.08
N GLU A 111 -11.49 3.77 10.19
CA GLU A 111 -12.06 3.89 11.53
C GLU A 111 -12.37 5.35 11.88
N ALA A 112 -11.43 6.27 11.60
CA ALA A 112 -11.65 7.70 11.81
C ALA A 112 -12.81 8.24 10.95
N ALA A 113 -12.91 7.82 9.69
CA ALA A 113 -14.00 8.22 8.80
C ALA A 113 -15.36 7.66 9.29
N ALA A 114 -15.39 6.41 9.75
CA ALA A 114 -16.59 5.77 10.27
C ALA A 114 -17.07 6.40 11.59
N GLU A 115 -16.14 6.77 12.48
CA GLU A 115 -16.47 7.48 13.73
C GLU A 115 -17.11 8.84 13.43
N ALA A 116 -16.56 9.58 12.47
CA ALA A 116 -17.12 10.87 12.03
C ALA A 116 -18.56 10.75 11.48
N ASP A 117 -18.83 9.71 10.68
CA ASP A 117 -20.17 9.45 10.14
C ASP A 117 -21.15 9.04 11.25
N ALA A 118 -20.69 8.29 12.26
CA ALA A 118 -21.50 7.90 13.40
C ALA A 118 -21.88 9.08 14.31
N GLU A 119 -20.96 10.01 14.58
CA GLU A 119 -21.24 11.22 15.39
C GLU A 119 -22.24 12.15 14.68
N THR A 120 -22.03 12.41 13.39
CA THR A 120 -22.92 13.30 12.62
C THR A 120 -24.34 12.75 12.45
N ASN A 121 -24.52 11.42 12.43
CA ASN A 121 -25.84 10.79 12.36
C ASN A 121 -26.56 10.69 13.73
N ASN A 122 -25.87 10.86 14.85
CA ASN A 122 -26.46 10.72 16.20
C ASN A 122 -26.84 12.07 16.85
N ASP A 123 -26.33 13.20 16.32
CA ASP A 123 -26.65 14.56 16.79
C ASP A 123 -28.04 15.09 16.38
N GLY A 124 -28.90 14.23 15.80
CA GLY A 124 -30.23 14.56 15.30
C GLY A 124 -31.43 14.10 16.14
N MET A 125 -31.24 13.54 17.35
CA MET A 125 -32.31 13.02 18.24
C MET A 125 -32.44 13.84 19.53
#